data_AF-A0A0M0BVQ6-F1
#
_entry.id   AF-A0A0M0BVQ6-F1
#
_cell.length_a   1.000
_cell.length_b   1.000
_cell.length_c   1.000
_cell.angle_alpha   90.00
_cell.angle_beta   90.00
_cell.angle_gamma   90.00
#
_symmetry.space_group_name_H-M   'P 1'
#
loop_
_entity.id
_entity.type
_entity.pdbx_description
1 polymer ?
#
loop_
_entity_poly.entity_id
_entity_poly.type
_entity_poly.pdbx_seq_one_letter_code
_entity_poly.pdbx_strand_id
1 'polypeptide(L)'
;MTYFSSRDVAAIAICGALWGVLNIIFAPMFFRATGMPFLCDLIGFAVLILGAWWIRKFGALTIVGLIATIINFALGGGAQFLGFTVAAIFFDMIITIIGYARVFNKPANTAIIMMIIAISSAAVAGTIIGVVFMAGAPLLTQWGGVVGWAALHMIGGVIGGIIGITLVSALKKRRIIVYSDY
;
A
#
# COMPACT_ATOMS: atom_id res chain seq x y z
N MET A 1 -1.52 28.09 -10.32
CA MET A 1 -0.67 26.89 -10.55
C MET A 1 -1.44 25.67 -10.06
N THR A 2 -1.51 24.61 -10.87
CA THR A 2 -2.20 23.35 -10.50
C THR A 2 -1.30 22.50 -9.60
N TYR A 3 -1.80 22.07 -8.43
CA TYR A 3 -1.01 21.26 -7.49
C TYR A 3 -0.60 19.91 -8.09
N PHE A 4 -1.55 19.19 -8.70
CA PHE A 4 -1.28 18.00 -9.52
C PHE A 4 -1.20 18.38 -11.00
N SER A 5 -0.14 17.94 -11.66
CA SER A 5 -0.01 18.00 -13.11
C SER A 5 -0.76 16.83 -13.77
N SER A 6 -1.00 16.91 -15.08
CA SER A 6 -1.61 15.80 -15.83
C SER A 6 -0.81 14.49 -15.71
N ARG A 7 0.52 14.58 -15.55
CA ARG A 7 1.39 13.42 -15.32
C ARG A 7 1.18 12.81 -13.93
N ASP A 8 0.98 13.64 -12.91
CA ASP A 8 0.66 13.18 -11.55
C ASP A 8 -0.68 12.45 -11.54
N VAL A 9 -1.71 13.03 -12.18
CA VAL A 9 -3.03 12.42 -12.28
C VAL A 9 -2.96 11.09 -13.02
N ALA A 10 -2.19 10.98 -14.10
CA ALA A 10 -1.98 9.73 -14.82
C ALA A 10 -1.29 8.68 -13.94
N ALA A 11 -0.24 9.03 -13.22
CA ALA A 11 0.46 8.12 -12.32
C ALA A 11 -0.44 7.65 -11.17
N ILE A 12 -1.24 8.55 -10.58
CA ILE A 12 -2.25 8.23 -9.56
C ILE A 12 -3.27 7.24 -10.11
N ALA A 13 -3.81 7.50 -11.30
CA ALA A 13 -4.81 6.63 -11.93
C ALA A 13 -4.22 5.23 -12.23
N ILE A 14 -3.01 5.17 -12.79
CA ILE A 14 -2.33 3.90 -13.10
C ILE A 14 -2.06 3.12 -11.81
N CYS A 15 -1.53 3.75 -10.76
CA CYS A 15 -1.27 3.09 -9.49
C CYS A 15 -2.58 2.64 -8.81
N GLY A 16 -3.60 3.49 -8.77
CA GLY A 16 -4.90 3.15 -8.20
C GLY A 16 -5.57 1.97 -8.93
N ALA A 17 -5.53 1.96 -10.27
CA ALA A 17 -6.03 0.86 -11.07
C ALA A 17 -5.22 -0.43 -10.87
N LEU A 18 -3.89 -0.33 -10.88
CA LEU A 18 -3.00 -1.47 -10.66
C LEU A 18 -3.25 -2.11 -9.29
N TRP A 19 -3.39 -1.30 -8.24
CA TRP A 19 -3.75 -1.81 -6.93
C TRP A 19 -5.14 -2.43 -6.93
N GLY A 20 -6.17 -1.67 -7.31
CA GLY A 20 -7.56 -2.09 -7.22
C GLY A 20 -7.87 -3.37 -7.99
N VAL A 21 -7.44 -3.43 -9.27
CA VAL A 21 -7.69 -4.58 -10.16
C VAL A 21 -6.93 -5.82 -9.71
N LEU A 22 -5.64 -5.70 -9.36
CA LEU A 22 -4.88 -6.85 -8.88
C LEU A 22 -5.44 -7.39 -7.56
N ASN A 23 -5.88 -6.51 -6.65
CA ASN A 23 -6.42 -6.94 -5.38
C ASN A 23 -7.72 -7.73 -5.54
N ILE A 24 -8.70 -7.22 -6.31
CA ILE A 24 -9.99 -7.91 -6.46
C ILE A 24 -9.87 -9.26 -7.16
N ILE A 25 -8.89 -9.40 -8.06
CA ILE A 25 -8.61 -10.66 -8.75
C ILE A 25 -7.90 -11.64 -7.82
N PHE A 26 -6.73 -11.26 -7.29
CA PHE A 26 -5.83 -12.21 -6.66
C PHE A 26 -6.06 -12.40 -5.16
N ALA A 27 -6.38 -11.33 -4.41
CA ALA A 27 -6.46 -11.41 -2.96
C ALA A 27 -7.58 -12.35 -2.47
N PRO A 28 -8.81 -12.33 -3.02
CA PRO A 28 -9.86 -13.26 -2.60
C PRO A 28 -9.51 -14.72 -2.88
N MET A 29 -8.85 -15.01 -4.00
CA MET A 29 -8.43 -16.38 -4.33
C MET A 29 -7.46 -16.92 -3.29
N PHE A 30 -6.44 -16.12 -2.96
CA PHE A 30 -5.44 -16.49 -1.97
C PHE A 30 -6.00 -16.60 -0.56
N PHE A 31 -6.85 -15.66 -0.18
CA PHE A 31 -7.50 -15.64 1.12
C PHE A 31 -8.40 -16.86 1.32
N ARG A 32 -9.21 -17.23 0.31
CA ARG A 32 -10.04 -18.44 0.37
C ARG A 32 -9.21 -19.72 0.47
N ALA A 33 -8.03 -19.75 -0.16
CA ALA A 33 -7.17 -20.92 -0.14
C ALA A 33 -6.41 -21.10 1.18
N THR A 34 -6.06 -20.00 1.86
CA THR A 34 -5.10 -20.05 2.99
C THR A 34 -5.63 -19.46 4.30
N GLY A 35 -6.68 -18.64 4.25
CA GLY A 35 -7.16 -17.85 5.39
C GLY A 35 -6.20 -16.73 5.81
N MET A 36 -5.21 -16.38 4.97
CA MET A 36 -4.16 -15.41 5.32
C MET A 36 -4.26 -14.13 4.46
N PRO A 37 -4.14 -12.92 5.08
CA PRO A 37 -4.35 -11.65 4.37
C PRO A 37 -3.13 -11.13 3.59
N PHE A 38 -1.93 -11.69 3.72
CA PHE A 38 -0.71 -11.03 3.24
C PHE A 38 -0.65 -10.70 1.72
N LEU A 39 -1.45 -11.34 0.87
CA LEU A 39 -1.48 -11.03 -0.58
C LEU A 39 -2.15 -9.67 -0.88
N CYS A 40 -3.19 -9.27 -0.13
CA CYS A 40 -3.78 -7.94 -0.36
C CYS A 40 -2.81 -6.83 0.04
N ASP A 41 -2.11 -7.01 1.16
CA ASP A 41 -1.06 -6.12 1.63
C ASP A 41 0.10 -5.99 0.62
N LEU A 42 0.63 -7.12 0.12
CA LEU A 42 1.82 -7.04 -0.72
C LEU A 42 1.59 -6.25 -2.00
N ILE A 43 0.42 -6.41 -2.62
CA ILE A 43 0.05 -5.67 -3.84
C ILE A 43 -0.08 -4.19 -3.50
N GLY A 44 -0.81 -3.86 -2.42
CA GLY A 44 -1.05 -2.48 -2.02
C GLY A 44 0.24 -1.75 -1.70
N PHE A 45 1.09 -2.30 -0.82
CA PHE A 45 2.32 -1.63 -0.41
C PHE A 45 3.38 -1.58 -1.50
N ALA A 46 3.47 -2.58 -2.38
CA ALA A 46 4.35 -2.50 -3.55
C ALA A 46 3.95 -1.33 -4.46
N VAL A 47 2.64 -1.16 -4.70
CA VAL A 47 2.10 -0.06 -5.52
C VAL A 47 2.26 1.30 -4.83
N LEU A 48 2.02 1.38 -3.51
CA LEU A 48 2.20 2.63 -2.76
C LEU A 48 3.66 3.07 -2.74
N ILE A 49 4.62 2.16 -2.61
CA ILE A 49 6.06 2.49 -2.70
C ILE A 49 6.42 2.97 -4.12
N LEU A 50 5.89 2.32 -5.16
CA LEU A 50 6.08 2.76 -6.54
C LEU A 50 5.51 4.16 -6.77
N GLY A 51 4.27 4.39 -6.35
CA GLY A 51 3.60 5.68 -6.45
C GLY A 51 4.31 6.76 -5.64
N ALA A 52 4.85 6.41 -4.47
CA ALA A 52 5.59 7.32 -3.61
C ALA A 52 6.86 7.82 -4.31
N TRP A 53 7.58 6.91 -4.97
CA TRP A 53 8.77 7.25 -5.75
C TRP A 53 8.42 8.07 -6.99
N TRP A 54 7.31 7.74 -7.66
CA TRP A 54 6.90 8.35 -8.92
C TRP A 54 6.34 9.77 -8.75
N ILE A 55 5.44 9.98 -7.79
CA ILE A 55 4.61 11.20 -7.72
C ILE A 55 5.19 12.23 -6.73
N ARG A 56 5.70 11.76 -5.58
CA ARG A 56 6.34 12.58 -4.53
C ARG A 56 5.56 13.82 -4.06
N LYS A 57 4.24 13.71 -3.94
CA LYS A 57 3.35 14.78 -3.48
C LYS A 57 2.36 14.25 -2.44
N PHE A 58 2.11 15.06 -1.42
CA PHE A 58 1.11 14.77 -0.40
C PHE A 58 -0.28 14.62 -1.03
N GLY A 59 -1.06 13.66 -0.52
CA GLY A 59 -2.41 13.36 -1.00
C GLY A 59 -2.43 12.41 -2.20
N ALA A 60 -1.31 12.22 -2.90
CA ALA A 60 -1.27 11.35 -4.08
C ALA A 60 -1.55 9.89 -3.71
N LEU A 61 -0.93 9.41 -2.64
CA LEU A 61 -1.04 8.01 -2.21
C LEU A 61 -2.39 7.75 -1.55
N THR A 62 -2.93 8.75 -0.86
CA THR A 62 -4.32 8.74 -0.39
C THR A 62 -5.30 8.56 -1.55
N ILE A 63 -5.15 9.33 -2.63
CA ILE A 63 -6.03 9.21 -3.81
C ILE A 63 -5.85 7.84 -4.48
N VAL A 64 -4.61 7.31 -4.58
CA VAL A 64 -4.35 5.96 -5.05
C VAL A 64 -5.14 4.92 -4.24
N GLY A 65 -5.12 5.01 -2.91
CA GLY A 65 -5.89 4.14 -2.03
C GLY A 65 -7.41 4.30 -2.18
N LEU A 66 -7.89 5.53 -2.34
CA LEU A 66 -9.31 5.80 -2.59
C LEU A 66 -9.77 5.20 -3.92
N ILE A 67 -9.01 5.35 -5.00
CA ILE A 67 -9.31 4.74 -6.30
C ILE A 67 -9.35 3.22 -6.17
N ALA A 68 -8.35 2.61 -5.53
CA ALA A 68 -8.32 1.16 -5.31
C ALA A 68 -9.55 0.68 -4.52
N THR A 69 -10.00 1.47 -3.54
CA THR A 69 -11.22 1.20 -2.74
C THR A 69 -12.48 1.27 -3.59
N ILE A 70 -12.63 2.31 -4.39
CA ILE A 70 -13.76 2.48 -5.32
C ILE A 70 -13.83 1.32 -6.29
N ILE A 71 -12.70 0.91 -6.87
CA ILE A 71 -12.64 -0.24 -7.78
C ILE A 71 -13.06 -1.52 -7.07
N ASN A 72 -12.55 -1.78 -5.87
CA ASN A 72 -12.93 -2.96 -5.11
C ASN A 72 -14.44 -2.97 -4.83
N PHE A 73 -15.02 -1.86 -4.37
CA PHE A 73 -16.47 -1.78 -4.13
C PHE A 73 -17.30 -1.96 -5.40
N ALA A 74 -16.90 -1.30 -6.49
CA ALA A 74 -17.60 -1.41 -7.78
C ALA A 74 -17.60 -2.84 -8.34
N LEU A 75 -16.58 -3.63 -8.01
CA LEU A 75 -16.41 -5.00 -8.47
C LEU A 75 -16.80 -6.06 -7.43
N GLY A 76 -17.53 -5.68 -6.38
CA GLY A 76 -18.06 -6.62 -5.38
C GLY A 76 -17.08 -7.05 -4.28
N GLY A 77 -16.00 -6.31 -4.09
CA GLY A 77 -15.07 -6.45 -2.97
C GLY A 77 -15.70 -6.03 -1.63
N GLY A 78 -15.17 -6.60 -0.54
CA GLY A 78 -15.72 -6.41 0.80
C GLY A 78 -15.32 -5.09 1.48
N ALA A 79 -16.11 -4.66 2.46
CA ALA A 79 -15.90 -3.43 3.23
C ALA A 79 -14.57 -3.40 4.02
N GLN A 80 -13.95 -4.57 4.23
CA GLN A 80 -12.60 -4.71 4.80
C GLN A 80 -11.57 -3.84 4.07
N PHE A 81 -11.80 -3.54 2.78
CA PHE A 81 -10.90 -2.70 2.01
C PHE A 81 -10.73 -1.29 2.57
N LEU A 82 -11.67 -0.80 3.40
CA LEU A 82 -11.53 0.49 4.09
C LEU A 82 -10.32 0.53 5.03
N GLY A 83 -9.92 -0.60 5.62
CA GLY A 83 -8.69 -0.67 6.40
C GLY A 83 -7.45 -0.35 5.57
N PHE A 84 -7.44 -0.78 4.30
CA PHE A 84 -6.38 -0.44 3.35
C PHE A 84 -6.41 1.02 2.91
N THR A 85 -7.60 1.62 2.80
CA THR A 85 -7.73 3.07 2.56
C THR A 85 -7.08 3.85 3.70
N VAL A 86 -7.36 3.49 4.95
CA VAL A 86 -6.76 4.15 6.13
C VAL A 86 -5.24 3.94 6.16
N ALA A 87 -4.77 2.74 5.82
CA ALA A 87 -3.34 2.49 5.69
C ALA A 87 -2.67 3.32 4.59
N ALA A 88 -3.33 3.57 3.46
CA ALA A 88 -2.81 4.45 2.41
C ALA A 88 -2.72 5.91 2.89
N ILE A 89 -3.73 6.40 3.62
CA ILE A 89 -3.68 7.73 4.25
C ILE A 89 -2.52 7.82 5.24
N PHE A 90 -2.37 6.81 6.09
CA PHE A 90 -1.27 6.75 7.05
C PHE A 90 0.09 6.74 6.33
N PHE A 91 0.26 5.92 5.29
CA PHE A 91 1.46 5.87 4.47
C PHE A 91 1.80 7.25 3.91
N ASP A 92 0.83 7.92 3.28
CA ASP A 92 0.96 9.23 2.63
C ASP A 92 1.37 10.33 3.62
N MET A 93 0.75 10.32 4.79
CA MET A 93 1.06 11.25 5.88
C MET A 93 2.50 11.04 6.38
N ILE A 94 2.87 9.82 6.71
CA ILE A 94 4.19 9.53 7.30
C ILE A 94 5.32 9.82 6.31
N ILE A 95 5.19 9.42 5.04
CA ILE A 95 6.23 9.70 4.04
C ILE A 95 6.37 11.21 3.80
N THR A 96 5.26 11.96 3.82
CA THR A 96 5.28 13.42 3.68
C THR A 96 5.99 14.08 4.85
N ILE A 97 5.72 13.65 6.09
CA ILE A 97 6.40 14.15 7.30
C ILE A 97 7.91 13.89 7.24
N ILE A 98 8.33 12.71 6.79
CA ILE A 98 9.74 12.36 6.66
C ILE A 98 10.41 13.14 5.52
N GLY A 99 9.66 13.42 4.45
CA GLY A 99 10.06 14.17 3.28
C GLY A 99 10.64 13.28 2.18
N TYR A 100 10.04 13.33 0.98
CA TYR A 100 10.43 12.50 -0.17
C TYR A 100 11.91 12.62 -0.55
N ALA A 101 12.48 13.83 -0.49
CA ALA A 101 13.90 14.05 -0.78
C ALA A 101 14.81 13.22 0.15
N ARG A 102 14.51 13.19 1.45
CA ARG A 102 15.27 12.41 2.44
C ARG A 102 15.17 10.91 2.17
N VAL A 103 13.98 10.43 1.83
CA VAL A 103 13.73 9.01 1.59
C VAL A 103 14.44 8.52 0.32
N PHE A 104 14.39 9.29 -0.76
CA PHE A 104 14.88 8.85 -2.06
C PHE A 104 16.32 9.25 -2.40
N ASN A 105 17.00 10.02 -1.54
CA ASN A 105 18.38 10.45 -1.72
C ASN A 105 19.38 9.28 -1.77
N LYS A 106 19.25 8.30 -0.86
CA LYS A 106 20.16 7.14 -0.78
C LYS A 106 19.38 5.83 -0.89
N PRO A 107 19.91 4.80 -1.59
CA PRO A 107 19.25 3.49 -1.67
C PRO A 107 18.95 2.88 -0.30
N ALA A 108 19.87 3.00 0.66
CA ALA A 108 19.68 2.52 2.02
C ALA A 108 18.52 3.24 2.73
N ASN A 109 18.40 4.56 2.57
CA ASN A 109 17.28 5.33 3.13
C ASN A 109 15.95 4.87 2.53
N THR A 110 15.91 4.69 1.20
CA THR A 110 14.71 4.21 0.53
C THR A 110 14.32 2.84 1.07
N ALA A 111 15.27 1.92 1.20
CA ALA A 111 15.01 0.57 1.69
C ALA A 111 14.49 0.58 3.14
N ILE A 112 15.21 1.21 4.06
CA ILE A 112 14.88 1.17 5.49
C ILE A 112 13.58 1.92 5.77
N ILE A 113 13.44 3.15 5.25
CA ILE A 113 12.28 3.99 5.55
C ILE A 113 11.02 3.42 4.90
N MET A 114 11.07 3.00 3.63
CA MET A 114 9.88 2.41 2.98
C MET A 114 9.46 1.10 3.64
N MET A 115 10.42 0.30 4.11
CA MET A 115 10.11 -0.92 4.84
C MET A 115 9.35 -0.61 6.14
N ILE A 116 9.84 0.34 6.93
CA ILE A 116 9.19 0.75 8.18
C ILE A 116 7.79 1.28 7.90
N ILE A 117 7.63 2.21 6.93
CA ILE A 117 6.32 2.77 6.59
C ILE A 117 5.36 1.68 6.11
N ALA A 118 5.80 0.76 5.24
CA ALA A 118 4.96 -0.32 4.73
C ALA A 118 4.49 -1.26 5.86
N ILE A 119 5.41 -1.69 6.74
CA ILE A 119 5.08 -2.57 7.88
C ILE A 119 4.12 -1.87 8.84
N SER A 120 4.39 -0.61 9.20
CA SER A 120 3.51 0.16 10.10
C SER A 120 2.14 0.42 9.50
N SER A 121 2.07 0.73 8.20
CA SER A 121 0.80 0.93 7.50
C SER A 121 0.01 -0.38 7.42
N ALA A 122 0.67 -1.51 7.20
CA ALA A 122 0.04 -2.83 7.21
C ALA A 122 -0.49 -3.19 8.61
N ALA A 123 0.26 -2.88 9.67
CA ALA A 123 -0.22 -3.05 11.05
C ALA A 123 -1.50 -2.24 11.32
N VAL A 124 -1.57 -1.01 10.80
CA VAL A 124 -2.77 -0.15 10.87
C VAL A 124 -3.94 -0.79 10.12
N ALA A 125 -3.73 -1.25 8.87
CA ALA A 125 -4.76 -1.97 8.11
C ALA A 125 -5.27 -3.19 8.87
N GLY A 126 -4.36 -4.06 9.32
CA GLY A 126 -4.71 -5.29 10.02
C GLY A 126 -5.43 -5.04 11.33
N THR A 127 -5.04 -4.01 12.09
CA THR A 127 -5.73 -3.67 13.33
C THR A 127 -7.16 -3.19 13.05
N ILE A 128 -7.35 -2.29 12.10
CA ILE A 128 -8.69 -1.79 11.73
C ILE A 128 -9.55 -2.92 11.19
N ILE A 129 -9.00 -3.77 10.32
CA ILE A 129 -9.71 -4.92 9.74
C ILE A 129 -10.11 -5.91 10.83
N GLY A 130 -9.16 -6.24 11.71
CA GLY A 130 -9.37 -7.15 12.84
C GLY A 130 -10.48 -6.67 13.77
N VAL A 131 -10.43 -5.40 14.18
CA VAL A 131 -11.39 -4.83 15.14
C VAL A 131 -12.77 -4.60 14.54
N VAL A 132 -12.84 -4.04 13.33
CA VAL A 132 -14.12 -3.55 12.78
C VAL A 132 -14.84 -4.61 11.95
N PHE A 133 -14.09 -5.40 11.17
CA PHE A 133 -14.68 -6.26 10.13
C PHE A 133 -14.51 -7.76 10.39
N MET A 134 -13.63 -8.14 11.31
CA MET A 134 -13.40 -9.55 11.67
C MET A 134 -13.87 -9.86 13.10
N ALA A 135 -14.52 -8.92 13.78
CA ALA A 135 -15.04 -9.13 15.13
C ALA A 135 -15.95 -10.37 15.20
N GLY A 136 -15.61 -11.32 16.07
CA GLY A 136 -16.35 -12.58 16.23
C GLY A 136 -16.13 -13.61 15.11
N ALA A 137 -15.32 -13.32 14.09
CA ALA A 137 -15.00 -14.30 13.06
C ALA A 137 -14.08 -15.41 13.63
N PRO A 138 -14.35 -16.70 13.38
CA PRO A 138 -13.50 -17.80 13.85
C PRO A 138 -12.04 -17.67 13.41
N LEU A 139 -11.83 -17.14 12.21
CA LEU A 139 -10.51 -16.91 11.64
C LEU A 139 -9.68 -15.90 12.47
N LEU A 140 -10.32 -14.87 13.03
CA LEU A 140 -9.63 -13.91 13.89
C LEU A 140 -9.10 -14.59 15.15
N THR A 141 -9.91 -15.44 15.79
CA THR A 141 -9.51 -16.22 16.97
C THR A 141 -8.40 -17.22 16.65
N GLN A 142 -8.49 -17.91 15.52
CA GLN A 142 -7.48 -18.87 15.05
C GLN A 142 -6.09 -18.22 14.98
N TRP A 143 -6.02 -16.97 14.54
CA TRP A 143 -4.77 -16.24 14.40
C TRP A 143 -4.38 -15.44 15.65
N GLY A 144 -4.90 -15.77 16.83
CA GLY A 144 -4.51 -15.10 18.08
C GLY A 144 -5.13 -13.71 18.26
N GLY A 145 -6.31 -13.50 17.68
CA GLY A 145 -7.07 -12.25 17.80
C GLY A 145 -6.51 -11.12 16.94
N VAL A 146 -6.86 -9.88 17.29
CA VAL A 146 -6.48 -8.66 16.55
C VAL A 146 -4.95 -8.54 16.43
N VAL A 147 -4.20 -8.91 17.46
CA VAL A 147 -2.74 -8.79 17.48
C VAL A 147 -2.11 -9.70 16.42
N GLY A 148 -2.48 -10.98 16.40
CA GLY A 148 -1.91 -11.88 15.40
C GLY A 148 -2.46 -11.62 14.00
N TRP A 149 -3.69 -11.13 13.87
CA TRP A 149 -4.21 -10.63 12.58
C TRP A 149 -3.40 -9.45 12.04
N ALA A 150 -3.09 -8.46 12.89
CA ALA A 150 -2.23 -7.34 12.53
C ALA A 150 -0.81 -7.82 12.17
N ALA A 151 -0.27 -8.82 12.88
CA ALA A 151 1.02 -9.41 12.56
C ALA A 151 1.04 -10.09 11.16
N LEU A 152 -0.04 -10.77 10.76
CA LEU A 152 -0.16 -11.32 9.40
C LEU A 152 -0.14 -10.23 8.33
N HIS A 153 -0.84 -9.13 8.57
CA HIS A 153 -0.78 -7.98 7.68
C HIS A 153 0.64 -7.38 7.63
N MET A 154 1.33 -7.26 8.76
CA MET A 154 2.73 -6.82 8.80
C MET A 154 3.64 -7.69 7.94
N ILE A 155 3.45 -9.01 7.90
CA ILE A 155 4.18 -9.90 6.99
C ILE A 155 3.92 -9.52 5.53
N GLY A 156 2.66 -9.26 5.19
CA GLY A 156 2.30 -8.72 3.88
C GLY A 156 2.95 -7.37 3.57
N GLY A 157 3.06 -6.49 4.57
CA GLY A 157 3.80 -5.23 4.51
C GLY A 157 5.30 -5.43 4.25
N VAL A 158 5.94 -6.43 4.88
CA VAL A 158 7.33 -6.80 4.60
C VAL A 158 7.48 -7.24 3.14
N ILE A 159 6.64 -8.15 2.67
CA ILE A 159 6.73 -8.70 1.31
C ILE A 159 6.47 -7.61 0.26
N GLY A 160 5.40 -6.82 0.45
CA GLY A 160 5.09 -5.66 -0.40
C GLY A 160 6.20 -4.62 -0.38
N GLY A 161 6.80 -4.39 0.79
CA GLY A 161 7.98 -3.57 0.98
C GLY A 161 9.15 -4.02 0.12
N ILE A 162 9.55 -5.29 0.23
CA ILE A 162 10.65 -5.88 -0.54
C ILE A 162 10.39 -5.73 -2.04
N ILE A 163 9.19 -6.08 -2.51
CA ILE A 163 8.82 -6.00 -3.92
C ILE A 163 8.84 -4.55 -4.42
N GLY A 164 8.22 -3.62 -3.70
CA GLY A 164 8.18 -2.20 -4.06
C GLY A 164 9.56 -1.55 -4.10
N ILE A 165 10.40 -1.82 -3.09
CA ILE A 165 11.79 -1.32 -3.03
C ILE A 165 12.61 -1.89 -4.20
N THR A 166 12.45 -3.18 -4.50
CA THR A 166 13.14 -3.84 -5.61
C THR A 166 12.71 -3.25 -6.94
N LEU A 167 11.42 -3.02 -7.16
CA LEU A 167 10.88 -2.37 -8.35
C LEU A 167 11.47 -0.97 -8.54
N VAL A 168 11.39 -0.12 -7.52
CA VAL A 168 11.96 1.24 -7.58
C VAL A 168 13.46 1.20 -7.87
N SER A 169 14.19 0.29 -7.22
CA SER A 169 15.64 0.14 -7.43
C SER A 169 15.97 -0.32 -8.85
N ALA A 170 15.19 -1.25 -9.41
CA ALA A 170 15.35 -1.73 -10.78
C ALA A 170 15.06 -0.63 -11.81
N LEU A 171 14.01 0.17 -11.60
CA LEU A 171 13.66 1.30 -12.46
C LEU A 171 14.75 2.38 -12.43
N LYS A 172 15.25 2.73 -11.23
CA LYS A 172 16.39 3.64 -11.06
C LYS A 172 17.66 3.13 -11.76
N LYS A 173 17.98 1.83 -11.62
CA LYS A 173 19.14 1.22 -12.28
C LYS A 173 19.05 1.26 -13.81
N ARG A 174 17.82 1.23 -14.36
CA ARG A 174 17.54 1.42 -15.79
C ARG A 174 17.49 2.89 -16.22
N ARG A 175 17.86 3.82 -15.34
CA ARG A 175 17.85 5.27 -15.59
C ARG A 175 16.47 5.82 -15.95
N ILE A 176 15.41 5.20 -15.44
CA ILE A 176 14.08 5.81 -15.48
C ILE A 176 14.06 6.92 -14.44
N ILE A 177 13.97 8.16 -14.91
CA ILE A 177 13.95 9.37 -14.09
C ILE A 177 12.49 9.79 -13.92
N VAL A 178 12.10 10.06 -12.69
CA VAL A 178 10.78 10.58 -12.35
C VAL A 178 10.85 12.10 -12.33
N TYR A 179 9.85 12.73 -12.93
CA TYR A 179 9.87 14.17 -13.23
C TYR A 179 9.83 15.07 -11.98
N SER A 180 9.54 14.51 -10.80
CA SER A 180 9.60 15.20 -9.51
C SER A 180 11.02 15.53 -9.04
N ASP A 181 12.05 15.14 -9.79
CA ASP A 181 13.46 15.45 -9.54
C ASP A 181 13.91 16.79 -10.19
N TYR A 182 12.99 17.54 -10.80
CA TYR A 182 13.18 18.90 -11.37
C TYR A 182 12.25 19.90 -10.67
#